data_AF-A0AAP8HU97-F1
#
_entry.id   AF-A0AAP8HU97-F1
#
_cell.length_a   1.000
_cell.length_b   1.000
_cell.length_c   1.000
_cell.angle_alpha   90.00
_cell.angle_beta   90.00
_cell.angle_gamma   90.00
#
_symmetry.space_group_name_H-M   'P 1'
#
loop_
_entity.id
_entity.type
_entity.pdbx_description
1 polymer ?
#
loop_
_entity_poly.entity_id
_entity_poly.type
_entity_poly.pdbx_seq_one_letter_code
_entity_poly.pdbx_strand_id
1 'polypeptide(L)'
;MMKGNAGKRLIHGSIERAIKFRKEIKRLKVESDGWFFDVWQPEHIDEPECWPLRSDSAWHGFKNIDNEHMYLDPIKVTILTPGMSKEGEMQPFGIPASIVAKYLDERGIIVEKTGPYNLLFLFSIGIDSTKAL
;
A
#
# COMPACT_ATOMS: atom_id res chain seq x y z
N MET A 1 7.24 9.85 24.66
CA MET A 1 7.77 9.62 23.29
C MET A 1 7.22 10.61 22.27
N MET A 2 5.92 10.94 22.26
CA MET A 2 5.31 11.75 21.18
C MET A 2 5.26 13.27 21.44
N LYS A 3 5.83 13.78 22.55
CA LYS A 3 5.74 15.20 22.90
C LYS A 3 6.66 16.06 22.04
N GLY A 4 6.14 17.18 21.54
CA GLY A 4 6.93 18.22 20.86
C GLY A 4 7.52 17.79 19.51
N ASN A 5 8.59 18.46 19.10
CA ASN A 5 9.21 18.25 17.78
C ASN A 5 9.78 16.84 17.60
N ALA A 6 10.21 16.18 18.67
CA ALA A 6 10.67 14.79 18.61
C ALA A 6 9.55 13.85 18.13
N GLY A 7 8.34 13.98 18.69
CA GLY A 7 7.18 13.20 18.25
C GLY A 7 6.80 13.47 16.80
N LYS A 8 6.78 14.75 16.40
CA LYS A 8 6.50 15.14 15.00
C LYS A 8 7.47 14.48 14.02
N ARG A 9 8.78 14.48 14.32
CA ARG A 9 9.80 13.85 13.47
C ARG A 9 9.66 12.34 13.38
N LEU A 10 9.27 11.67 14.48
CA LEU A 10 9.03 10.22 14.47
C LEU A 10 7.89 9.85 13.51
N ILE A 11 6.76 10.55 13.60
CA ILE A 11 5.59 10.31 12.74
C ILE A 11 5.90 10.70 11.29
N HIS A 12 6.55 11.85 11.07
CA HIS A 12 6.93 12.28 9.73
C HIS A 12 7.84 11.25 9.05
N GLY A 13 8.83 10.72 9.78
CA GLY A 13 9.70 9.68 9.25
C GLY A 13 8.97 8.40 8.87
N SER A 14 7.93 7.98 9.62
CA SER A 14 7.12 6.82 9.21
C SER A 14 6.31 7.07 7.94
N ILE A 15 5.77 8.29 7.77
CA ILE A 15 5.03 8.69 6.57
C ILE A 15 5.97 8.72 5.36
N GLU A 16 7.14 9.35 5.49
CA GLU A 16 8.15 9.40 4.43
C GLU A 16 8.59 8.00 3.98
N ARG A 17 8.83 7.07 4.92
CA ARG A 17 9.20 5.69 4.60
C ARG A 17 8.08 4.94 3.89
N ALA A 18 6.83 5.12 4.32
CA ALA A 18 5.68 4.51 3.68
C ALA A 18 5.52 5.01 2.22
N ILE A 19 5.62 6.32 2.00
CA ILE A 19 5.55 6.92 0.66
C ILE A 19 6.73 6.46 -0.21
N LYS A 20 7.94 6.41 0.34
CA LYS A 20 9.11 5.89 -0.37
C LYS A 20 8.88 4.45 -0.83
N PHE A 21 8.42 3.58 0.06
CA PHE A 21 8.12 2.18 -0.28
C PHE A 21 7.03 2.08 -1.36
N ARG A 22 5.96 2.87 -1.27
CA ARG A 22 4.92 2.96 -2.31
C ARG A 22 5.48 3.31 -3.68
N LYS A 23 6.33 4.35 -3.74
CA LYS A 23 7.01 4.78 -4.98
C LYS A 23 7.95 3.67 -5.50
N GLU A 24 8.64 2.97 -4.62
CA GLU A 24 9.54 1.88 -4.99
C GLU A 24 8.82 0.68 -5.61
N ILE A 25 7.68 0.27 -5.05
CA ILE A 25 6.85 -0.79 -5.65
C ILE A 25 6.36 -0.38 -7.04
N LYS A 26 5.92 0.87 -7.21
CA LYS A 26 5.50 1.40 -8.53
C LYS A 26 6.65 1.46 -9.52
N ARG A 27 7.85 1.85 -9.09
CA ARG A 27 9.08 1.86 -9.90
C ARG A 27 9.43 0.45 -10.37
N LEU A 28 9.52 -0.49 -9.44
CA LEU A 28 9.85 -1.89 -9.73
C LEU A 28 8.79 -2.55 -10.62
N LYS A 29 7.50 -2.19 -10.48
CA LYS A 29 6.45 -2.64 -11.38
C LYS A 29 6.69 -2.25 -12.84
N VAL A 30 7.23 -1.05 -13.08
CA VAL A 30 7.53 -0.55 -14.44
C VAL A 30 8.82 -1.16 -14.99
N GLU A 31 9.81 -1.42 -14.13
CA GLU A 31 11.12 -1.95 -14.52
C GLU A 31 11.15 -3.48 -14.67
N SER A 32 10.20 -4.20 -14.05
CA SER A 32 10.15 -5.66 -14.09
C SER A 32 9.56 -6.17 -15.41
N ASP A 33 10.15 -7.23 -15.94
CA ASP A 33 9.55 -7.98 -17.05
C ASP A 33 8.49 -8.96 -16.50
N GLY A 34 7.28 -8.91 -17.07
CA GLY A 34 6.15 -9.74 -16.65
C GLY A 34 5.33 -9.17 -15.49
N TRP A 35 4.82 -10.06 -14.62
CA TRP A 35 3.92 -9.67 -13.54
C TRP A 35 4.71 -9.10 -12.34
N PHE A 36 4.15 -8.08 -11.70
CA PHE A 36 4.66 -7.55 -10.44
C PHE A 36 3.51 -7.11 -9.54
N PHE A 37 3.80 -6.89 -8.26
CA PHE A 37 2.84 -6.35 -7.30
C PHE A 37 2.38 -4.95 -7.68
N ASP A 38 1.17 -4.59 -7.25
CA ASP A 38 0.70 -3.21 -7.30
C ASP A 38 0.38 -2.68 -5.90
N VAL A 39 0.11 -1.38 -5.80
CA VAL A 39 -0.29 -0.72 -4.55
C VAL A 39 -1.70 -0.14 -4.72
N TRP A 40 -2.55 -0.37 -3.73
CA TRP A 40 -3.86 0.28 -3.65
C TRP A 40 -3.68 1.74 -3.18
N GLN A 41 -3.63 2.65 -4.15
CA GLN A 41 -3.40 4.08 -3.98
C GLN A 41 -3.76 4.88 -5.26
N PRO A 42 -3.83 6.22 -5.19
CA PRO A 42 -3.89 7.07 -6.37
C PRO A 42 -2.71 6.87 -7.32
N GLU A 43 -2.87 7.30 -8.56
CA GLU A 43 -1.80 7.24 -9.57
C GLU A 43 -0.62 8.16 -9.21
N HIS A 44 -0.92 9.33 -8.65
CA HIS A 44 0.07 10.32 -8.22
C HIS A 44 0.04 10.47 -6.69
N ILE A 45 1.20 10.33 -6.05
CA ILE A 45 1.39 10.44 -4.60
C ILE A 45 2.59 11.33 -4.29
N ASP A 46 2.65 12.48 -4.98
CA ASP A 46 3.80 13.37 -4.96
C ASP A 46 3.98 14.05 -3.60
N GLU A 47 2.86 14.44 -2.99
CA GLU A 47 2.81 15.12 -1.70
C GLU A 47 2.48 14.16 -0.54
N PRO A 48 3.09 14.38 0.66
CA PRO A 48 2.79 13.63 1.86
C PRO A 48 1.50 14.15 2.52
N GLU A 49 0.37 13.61 2.09
CA GLU A 49 -0.95 13.90 2.62
C GLU A 49 -1.78 12.62 2.83
N CYS A 50 -2.93 12.74 3.51
CA CYS A 50 -3.93 11.68 3.42
C CYS A 50 -4.72 11.90 2.13
N TRP A 51 -4.53 11.04 1.13
CA TRP A 51 -5.06 11.30 -0.21
C TRP A 51 -6.58 11.11 -0.26
N PRO A 52 -7.35 12.09 -0.74
CA PRO A 52 -8.81 11.97 -0.82
C PRO A 52 -9.22 10.91 -1.83
N LEU A 53 -10.24 10.11 -1.48
CA LEU A 53 -10.92 9.23 -2.42
C LEU A 53 -11.97 10.05 -3.15
N ARG A 54 -11.82 10.20 -4.47
CA ARG A 54 -12.64 11.08 -5.30
C ARG A 54 -13.55 10.28 -6.21
N SER A 55 -14.77 10.74 -6.42
CA SER A 55 -15.75 10.09 -7.30
C SER A 55 -15.30 9.96 -8.76
N ASP A 56 -14.36 10.79 -9.20
CA ASP A 56 -13.77 10.77 -10.55
C ASP A 56 -12.62 9.78 -10.71
N SER A 57 -12.21 9.11 -9.63
CA SER A 57 -11.03 8.26 -9.58
C SER A 57 -11.43 6.79 -9.42
N ALA A 58 -10.98 5.91 -10.31
CA ALA A 58 -11.37 4.49 -10.28
C ALA A 58 -10.47 3.60 -9.41
N TRP A 59 -9.30 4.09 -8.97
CA TRP A 59 -8.27 3.26 -8.32
C TRP A 59 -8.76 2.58 -7.02
N HIS A 60 -9.72 3.18 -6.32
CA HIS A 60 -10.22 2.66 -5.05
C HIS A 60 -11.36 1.64 -5.18
N GLY A 61 -11.99 1.52 -6.35
CA GLY A 61 -13.06 0.53 -6.60
C GLY A 61 -14.44 0.83 -5.97
N PHE A 62 -14.57 1.88 -5.15
CA PHE A 62 -15.88 2.32 -4.62
C PHE A 62 -16.73 3.04 -5.68
N LYS A 63 -18.00 2.63 -5.80
CA LYS A 63 -18.99 3.28 -6.67
C LYS A 63 -19.69 4.42 -5.92
N ASN A 64 -19.91 5.55 -6.58
CA ASN A 64 -20.65 6.70 -6.06
C ASN A 64 -20.16 7.17 -4.67
N ILE A 65 -18.83 7.27 -4.49
CA ILE A 65 -18.24 7.75 -3.23
C ILE A 65 -18.47 9.25 -3.06
N ASP A 66 -18.77 9.69 -1.84
CA ASP A 66 -18.84 11.11 -1.51
C ASP A 66 -17.44 11.74 -1.53
N ASN A 67 -17.31 12.88 -2.18
CA ASN A 67 -16.08 13.66 -2.17
C ASN A 67 -15.85 14.31 -0.80
N GLU A 68 -14.59 14.55 -0.44
CA GLU A 68 -14.19 15.14 0.85
C GLU A 68 -14.65 14.34 2.08
N HIS A 69 -14.95 13.05 1.89
CA HIS A 69 -15.42 12.18 2.96
C HIS A 69 -14.35 11.20 3.46
N MET A 70 -13.70 10.50 2.52
CA MET A 70 -12.73 9.44 2.83
C MET A 70 -11.34 9.82 2.36
N TYR A 71 -10.34 9.47 3.16
CA TYR A 71 -8.93 9.72 2.86
C TYR A 71 -8.09 8.47 3.11
N LEU A 72 -7.10 8.24 2.26
CA LEU A 72 -6.14 7.16 2.39
C LEU A 72 -4.98 7.58 3.29
N ASP A 73 -4.81 6.88 4.41
CA ASP A 73 -3.66 7.05 5.31
C ASP A 73 -2.37 6.46 4.68
N PRO A 74 -1.29 7.26 4.49
CA PRO A 74 -0.06 6.81 3.87
C PRO A 74 0.58 5.59 4.53
N ILE A 75 0.53 5.46 5.86
CA ILE A 75 1.27 4.41 6.59
C ILE A 75 0.63 3.02 6.50
N LYS A 76 -0.61 2.95 6.01
CA LYS A 76 -1.34 1.68 5.79
C LYS A 76 -1.17 1.25 4.34
N VAL A 77 -0.09 0.52 4.06
CA VAL A 77 0.26 0.13 2.69
C VAL A 77 -0.42 -1.19 2.34
N THR A 78 -1.36 -1.13 1.41
CA THR A 78 -2.04 -2.31 0.86
C THR A 78 -1.41 -2.69 -0.47
N ILE A 79 -0.77 -3.85 -0.53
CA ILE A 79 -0.20 -4.46 -1.73
C ILE A 79 -1.25 -5.35 -2.39
N LEU A 80 -1.32 -5.29 -3.73
CA LEU A 80 -2.24 -6.06 -4.56
C LEU A 80 -1.47 -7.13 -5.34
N THR A 81 -1.99 -8.35 -5.33
CA THR A 81 -1.50 -9.46 -6.16
C THR A 81 -2.37 -9.62 -7.40
N PRO A 82 -1.85 -10.18 -8.51
CA PRO A 82 -2.66 -10.39 -9.71
C PRO A 82 -3.83 -11.34 -9.44
N GLY A 83 -4.95 -11.14 -10.12
CA GLY A 83 -6.13 -12.03 -10.06
C GLY A 83 -7.48 -11.33 -10.00
N MET A 84 -7.51 -10.02 -9.75
CA MET A 84 -8.72 -9.20 -9.81
C MET A 84 -8.46 -7.89 -10.55
N SER A 85 -9.40 -7.47 -11.40
CA SER A 85 -9.36 -6.17 -12.08
C SER A 85 -9.72 -5.02 -11.13
N LYS A 86 -9.50 -3.77 -11.57
CA LYS A 86 -9.89 -2.57 -10.81
C LYS A 86 -11.41 -2.47 -10.64
N GLU A 87 -12.15 -3.09 -11.55
CA GLU A 87 -13.61 -3.15 -11.62
C GLU A 87 -14.20 -4.29 -10.74
N GLY A 88 -13.33 -5.11 -10.14
CA GLY A 88 -13.73 -6.23 -9.28
C GLY A 88 -13.99 -7.55 -10.04
N GLU A 89 -13.56 -7.65 -11.29
CA GLU A 89 -13.71 -8.86 -12.10
C GLU A 89 -12.53 -9.82 -11.93
N MET A 90 -12.79 -11.13 -12.01
CA MET A 90 -11.76 -12.14 -11.90
C MET A 90 -10.90 -12.20 -13.17
N GLN A 91 -9.58 -12.25 -13.01
CA GLN A 91 -8.65 -12.39 -14.14
C GLN A 91 -8.30 -13.86 -14.41
N PRO A 92 -7.97 -14.24 -15.67
CA PRO A 92 -7.55 -15.60 -16.00
C PRO A 92 -6.25 -16.03 -15.30
N PHE A 93 -5.35 -15.08 -15.06
CA PHE A 93 -4.13 -15.27 -14.30
C PHE A 93 -4.26 -14.61 -12.93
N GLY A 94 -3.89 -15.34 -11.87
CA GLY A 94 -3.88 -14.78 -10.53
C GLY A 94 -2.98 -15.54 -9.57
N ILE A 95 -2.45 -14.80 -8.60
CA ILE A 95 -1.65 -15.32 -7.49
C ILE A 95 -2.38 -14.93 -6.20
N PRO A 96 -3.07 -15.88 -5.54
CA PRO A 96 -3.72 -15.61 -4.26
C PRO A 96 -2.73 -15.07 -3.24
N ALA A 97 -3.12 -14.02 -2.52
CA ALA A 97 -2.27 -13.35 -1.54
C ALA A 97 -1.89 -14.28 -0.37
N SER A 98 -2.65 -15.34 -0.11
CA SER A 98 -2.31 -16.36 0.89
C SER A 98 -0.98 -17.08 0.59
N ILE A 99 -0.66 -17.31 -0.69
CA ILE A 99 0.61 -17.94 -1.10
C ILE A 99 1.77 -17.00 -0.77
N VAL A 100 1.62 -15.73 -1.11
CA VAL A 100 2.63 -14.69 -0.84
C VAL A 100 2.80 -14.48 0.66
N ALA A 101 1.70 -14.45 1.42
CA ALA A 101 1.73 -14.36 2.88
C ALA A 101 2.54 -15.51 3.50
N LYS A 102 2.33 -16.75 3.04
CA LYS A 102 3.12 -17.90 3.50
C LYS A 102 4.61 -17.78 3.16
N TYR A 103 4.93 -17.31 1.96
CA TYR A 103 6.32 -17.07 1.55
C TYR A 103 7.03 -16.00 2.40
N LEU A 104 6.29 -14.96 2.81
CA LEU A 104 6.78 -13.90 3.70
C LEU A 104 6.95 -14.41 5.13
N ASP A 105 6.03 -15.23 5.63
CA ASP A 105 6.08 -15.84 6.96
C ASP A 105 7.31 -16.75 7.12
N GLU A 106 7.67 -17.51 6.09
CA GLU A 106 8.91 -18.31 6.06
C GLU A 106 10.20 -17.48 6.20
N ARG A 107 10.12 -16.15 5.97
CA ARG A 107 11.22 -15.18 6.14
C ARG A 107 11.05 -14.31 7.38
N GLY A 108 10.08 -14.62 8.24
CA GLY A 108 9.77 -13.86 9.44
C GLY A 108 9.13 -12.50 9.18
N ILE A 109 8.55 -12.28 8.00
CA ILE A 109 7.80 -11.06 7.66
C ILE A 109 6.31 -11.33 7.89
N ILE A 110 5.78 -10.76 8.97
CA ILE A 110 4.38 -10.90 9.33
C ILE A 110 3.53 -9.91 8.52
N VAL A 111 2.51 -10.44 7.85
CA VAL A 111 1.49 -9.64 7.17
C VAL A 111 0.38 -9.33 8.17
N GLU A 112 0.01 -8.04 8.30
CA GLU A 112 -1.01 -7.61 9.27
C GLU A 112 -2.40 -8.16 8.92
N LYS A 113 -2.75 -8.10 7.63
CA LYS A 113 -4.02 -8.61 7.11
C LYS A 113 -3.86 -9.13 5.70
N THR A 114 -4.38 -10.33 5.46
CA THR A 114 -4.39 -10.97 4.14
C THR A 114 -5.84 -11.15 3.68
N GLY A 115 -6.17 -10.63 2.50
CA GLY A 115 -7.41 -10.96 1.80
C GLY A 115 -7.14 -11.89 0.60
N PRO A 116 -8.08 -12.02 -0.35
CA PRO A 116 -7.90 -12.90 -1.51
C PRO A 116 -6.73 -12.49 -2.42
N TYR A 117 -6.64 -11.19 -2.74
CA TYR A 117 -5.63 -10.61 -3.64
C TYR A 117 -4.96 -9.36 -3.05
N ASN A 118 -4.97 -9.22 -1.73
CA ASN A 118 -4.31 -8.10 -1.07
C ASN A 118 -3.61 -8.48 0.24
N LEU A 119 -2.58 -7.70 0.57
CA LEU A 119 -1.76 -7.82 1.78
C LEU A 119 -1.60 -6.44 2.40
N LEU A 120 -1.81 -6.33 3.71
CA LEU A 120 -1.65 -5.08 4.46
C LEU A 120 -0.35 -5.08 5.25
N PHE A 121 0.40 -3.98 5.14
CA PHE A 121 1.59 -3.70 5.93
C PHE A 121 1.44 -2.36 6.66
N LEU A 122 1.83 -2.34 7.94
CA LEU A 122 1.78 -1.16 8.79
C LEU A 122 3.17 -0.53 8.94
N PHE A 123 3.36 0.64 8.35
CA PHE A 123 4.61 1.42 8.49
C PHE A 123 4.59 2.22 9.79
N SER A 124 4.70 1.52 10.92
CA SER A 124 4.74 2.13 12.24
C SER A 124 6.07 2.85 12.51
N ILE A 125 6.16 3.58 13.62
CA ILE A 125 7.43 4.19 14.09
C ILE A 125 8.54 3.16 14.36
N GLY A 126 8.20 1.88 14.57
CA GLY A 126 9.16 0.78 14.78
C GLY A 126 9.66 0.13 13.49
N ILE A 127 9.12 0.53 12.34
CA ILE A 127 9.61 0.14 11.02
C ILE A 127 10.65 1.17 10.59
N ASP A 128 11.89 0.73 10.47
CA ASP A 128 13.03 1.52 10.00
C ASP A 128 13.33 1.21 8.52
N SER A 129 14.38 1.82 7.98
CA SER A 129 14.79 1.64 6.58
C SER A 129 15.29 0.23 6.26
N THR A 130 15.73 -0.55 7.25
CA THR A 130 16.23 -1.92 7.05
C THR A 130 15.10 -2.94 6.86
N LYS A 131 13.91 -2.62 7.37
CA LYS A 131 12.70 -3.42 7.17
C LYS A 131 11.84 -2.92 6.00
N ALA A 132 11.99 -1.64 5.63
CA ALA A 132 11.20 -0.99 4.61
C ALA A 132 11.79 -1.08 3.19
N LEU A 133 13.04 -1.51 3.03
CA LEU A 133 13.78 -1.65 1.76
C LEU A 133 14.50 -2.99 1.76
#